data_AF-A0A382E9Z6-F1
#
_entry.id   AF-A0A382E9Z6-F1
#
_cell.length_a   1.000
_cell.length_b   1.000
_cell.length_c   1.000
_cell.angle_alpha   90.00
_cell.angle_beta   90.00
_cell.angle_gamma   90.00
#
_symmetry.space_group_name_H-M   'P 1'
#
loop_
_entity.id
_entity.type
_entity.pdbx_description
1 polymer ?
#
loop_
_entity_poly.entity_id
_entity_poly.type
_entity_poly.pdbx_seq_one_letter_code
_entity_poly.pdbx_strand_id
1 'polypeptide(L)' 'MKKQLPKRKTSVYLDKENLETIKGFKEKYNLSVNRTINMCLTKYLPEMLVWI' A
#
# COMPACT_ATOMS: atom_id res chain seq x y z
N MET A 1 -6.69 8.82 -23.88
CA MET A 1 -6.96 8.17 -22.58
C MET A 1 -5.90 7.10 -22.32
N LYS A 2 -5.13 7.17 -21.23
CA LYS A 2 -4.26 6.05 -20.84
C LYS A 2 -5.17 4.85 -20.54
N LYS A 3 -5.05 3.75 -21.31
CA LYS A 3 -5.75 2.49 -21.03
C LYS A 3 -5.39 2.09 -19.60
N GLN A 4 -6.37 2.13 -18.69
CA GLN A 4 -6.16 1.57 -17.35
C GLN A 4 -6.06 0.06 -17.53
N LEU A 5 -4.84 -0.48 -17.38
CA LEU A 5 -4.64 -1.92 -17.31
C LEU A 5 -5.47 -2.47 -16.14
N PRO A 6 -6.07 -3.66 -16.29
CA PRO A 6 -6.87 -4.25 -15.23
C PRO A 6 -6.00 -4.46 -13.98
N LYS A 7 -6.49 -3.99 -12.83
CA LYS A 7 -5.83 -4.22 -11.54
C LYS A 7 -5.86 -5.73 -11.24
N ARG A 8 -4.71 -6.31 -10.88
CA ARG A 8 -4.62 -7.70 -10.45
C ARG A 8 -4.99 -7.79 -8.97
N LYS A 9 -5.84 -8.76 -8.60
CA LYS A 9 -6.10 -9.08 -7.20
C LYS A 9 -4.98 -9.99 -6.70
N THR A 10 -4.44 -9.65 -5.54
CA THR A 10 -3.46 -10.48 -4.82
C THR A 10 -3.77 -10.42 -3.33
N SER A 11 -3.41 -11.49 -2.62
CA SER A 11 -3.47 -11.53 -1.16
C SER A 11 -2.10 -11.21 -0.59
N VAL A 12 -2.05 -10.46 0.50
CA VAL A 12 -0.82 -10.16 1.24
C VAL A 12 -1.02 -10.51 2.71
N TYR A 13 0.02 -11.04 3.33
CA TYR A 13 0.06 -11.24 4.77
C TYR A 13 0.63 -9.98 5.42
N LEU A 14 -0.02 -9.50 6.48
CA LEU A 14 0.36 -8.31 7.21
C LEU A 14 0.32 -8.62 8.70
N ASP A 15 1.35 -8.17 9.41
CA ASP A 15 1.37 -8.28 10.86
C ASP A 15 0.30 -7.39 11.51
N LYS A 16 -0.06 -7.72 12.75
CA LYS A 16 -1.09 -7.00 13.51
C LYS A 16 -0.81 -5.50 13.59
N GLU A 17 0.44 -5.11 13.83
CA GLU A 17 0.85 -3.70 13.95
C GLU A 17 0.66 -2.93 12.63
N ASN A 18 0.96 -3.58 11.51
CA ASN A 18 0.75 -3.03 10.17
C ASN A 18 -0.74 -2.87 9.86
N LEU A 19 -1.58 -3.83 10.28
CA LEU A 19 -3.03 -3.73 10.12
C LEU A 19 -3.62 -2.56 10.92
N GLU A 20 -3.21 -2.37 12.17
CA GLU A 20 -3.64 -1.25 13.00
C GLU A 20 -3.22 0.10 12.40
N THR A 21 -1.98 0.17 11.91
CA THR A 21 -1.46 1.35 11.20
C THR A 21 -2.31 1.70 9.97
N ILE A 22 -2.67 0.71 9.15
CA ILE A 22 -3.52 0.91 7.98
C ILE A 22 -4.92 1.38 8.37
N LYS A 23 -5.51 0.85 9.46
CA LYS A 23 -6.81 1.32 9.98
C LYS A 23 -6.74 2.78 10.39
N GLY A 24 -5.68 3.19 11.09
CA GLY A 24 -5.45 4.60 11.45
C GLY A 24 -5.37 5.52 10.23
N PHE A 25 -4.71 5.09 9.14
CA PHE A 25 -4.69 5.84 7.88
C PHE A 25 -6.06 5.93 7.21
N LYS A 26 -6.88 4.87 7.30
CA LYS A 26 -8.24 4.88 6.80
C LYS A 26 -9.09 5.91 7.54
N GLU A 27 -9.02 5.95 8.87
CA GLU A 27 -9.81 6.88 9.68
C GLU A 27 -9.35 8.32 9.50
N LYS A 28 -8.04 8.57 9.54
CA LYS A 28 -7.49 9.93 9.50
C LYS A 28 -7.53 10.58 8.11
N TYR A 29 -7.37 9.79 7.04
CA TYR A 29 -7.21 10.32 5.68
C TYR A 29 -8.15 9.70 4.66
N ASN A 30 -9.12 8.87 5.08
CA ASN A 30 -10.04 8.14 4.21
C ASN A 30 -9.33 7.29 3.14
N LEU A 31 -8.17 6.74 3.48
CA LEU A 31 -7.39 5.89 2.58
C LEU A 31 -7.85 4.44 2.67
N SER A 32 -8.09 3.81 1.51
CA SER A 32 -8.36 2.37 1.48
C SER A 32 -7.07 1.57 1.72
N VAL A 33 -7.22 0.36 2.25
CA VAL A 33 -6.11 -0.60 2.47
C VAL A 33 -5.24 -0.73 1.21
N ASN A 34 -5.87 -0.93 0.05
CA ASN A 34 -5.17 -1.05 -1.22
C ASN A 34 -4.41 0.23 -1.57
N ARG A 35 -4.95 1.41 -1.31
CA ARG A 35 -4.25 2.66 -1.62
C ARG A 35 -3.05 2.86 -0.71
N THR A 36 -3.19 2.57 0.58
CA THR A 36 -2.08 2.61 1.55
C THR A 36 -0.95 1.67 1.14
N ILE A 37 -1.27 0.40 0.84
CA ILE A 37 -0.28 -0.59 0.39
C ILE A 37 0.41 -0.13 -0.89
N ASN A 38 -0.34 0.29 -1.91
CA ASN A 38 0.25 0.75 -3.17
C ASN A 38 1.17 1.97 -3.00
N MET A 39 0.82 2.92 -2.11
CA MET A 39 1.71 4.05 -1.82
C MET A 39 3.02 3.59 -1.19
N CYS A 40 2.98 2.66 -0.23
CA CYS A 40 4.18 2.13 0.38
C CYS A 40 5.08 1.42 -0.64
N LEU A 41 4.49 0.56 -1.47
CA LEU A 41 5.22 -0.16 -2.52
C LEU A 41 5.80 0.76 -3.59
N THR A 42 5.15 1.88 -3.89
CA THR A 42 5.57 2.79 -4.98
C THR A 42 6.57 3.83 -4.52
N LYS A 43 6.52 4.27 -3.26
CA LYS A 43 7.39 5.34 -2.74
C LYS A 43 8.55 4.79 -1.91
N TYR A 44 8.24 3.97 -0.91
CA TYR A 44 9.25 3.57 0.07
C TYR A 44 10.10 2.39 -0.39
N LEU A 45 9.53 1.38 -1.07
CA LEU A 45 10.35 0.26 -1.55
C LEU A 45 11.47 0.67 -2.51
N PRO A 46 11.27 1.58 -3.48
CA PRO A 46 12.37 2.08 -4.31
C PRO A 46 13.47 2.79 -3.52
N GLU A 47 13.12 3.50 -2.45
CA GLU A 47 14.09 4.14 -1.56
C GLU A 47 14.84 3.11 -0.68
N MET A 48 14.21 1.98 -0.37
CA MET A 48 14.84 0.86 0.34
C MET A 48 15.83 0.05 -0.50
N LEU A 49 15.71 0.06 -1.84
CA LEU A 49 16.67 -0.61 -2.74
C LEU A 49 18.09 -0.01 -2.70
N VAL A 50 18.28 1.13 -2.02
CA VAL A 50 19.62 1.69 -1.74
C VAL A 50 20.33 0.89 -0.63
N TRP A 51 19.61 0.08 0.13
CA TRP A 51 20.10 -0.61 1.34
C TRP A 51 20.13 -2.14 1.23
N ILE A 52 19.93 -2.68 0.01
CA ILE A 52 20.08 -4.11 -0.32
C ILE A 52 21.22 -4.24 -1.31
#